data_AF-X1FPW2-F1
#
_entry.id   AF-X1FPW2-F1
#
_cell.length_a   1.000
_cell.length_b   1.000
_cell.length_c   1.000
_cell.angle_alpha   90.00
_cell.angle_beta   90.00
_cell.angle_gamma   90.00
#
_symmetry.space_group_name_H-M   'P 1'
#
loop_
_entity.id
_entity.type
_entity.pdbx_description
1 polymer ?
#
loop_
_entity_poly.entity_id
_entity_poly.type
_entity_poly.pdbx_seq_one_letter_code
_entity_poly.pdbx_strand_id
1 'polypeptide(L)'
;RIIYQVVAQFESKYPQFQVVCHEDLSLDPIDNFRSLFNSLGLSFSAHARQVIIKASSQDNPGERADKSIYATRLNSQANLNNWKRRLDPDEITRLRSLTKDTAAIYYSEEFWQ
;
A
#
# COMPACT_ATOMS: atom_id res chain seq x y z
N ARG A 1 -13.22 -6.17 9.14
CA ARG A 1 -13.32 -4.91 9.91
C ARG A 1 -12.33 -4.83 11.07
N ILE A 2 -12.07 -5.92 11.80
CA ILE A 2 -11.21 -5.93 13.00
C ILE A 2 -9.80 -5.34 12.76
N ILE A 3 -9.14 -5.66 11.66
CA ILE A 3 -7.72 -5.31 11.46
C ILE A 3 -7.49 -3.79 11.39
N TYR A 4 -8.16 -3.07 10.48
CA TYR A 4 -7.92 -1.63 10.31
C TYR A 4 -8.53 -0.77 11.42
N GLN A 5 -9.59 -1.25 12.09
CA GLN A 5 -10.08 -0.59 13.31
C GLN A 5 -9.04 -0.68 14.44
N VAL A 6 -8.33 -1.80 14.56
CA VAL A 6 -7.23 -1.94 15.53
C VAL A 6 -6.05 -1.04 15.17
N VAL A 7 -5.72 -0.89 13.88
CA VAL A 7 -4.69 0.07 13.43
C VAL A 7 -5.05 1.50 13.89
N ALA A 8 -6.28 1.94 13.67
CA ALA A 8 -6.75 3.26 14.10
C ALA A 8 -6.70 3.45 15.63
N GLN A 9 -7.02 2.39 16.39
CA GLN A 9 -6.89 2.42 17.85
C GLN A 9 -5.43 2.53 18.29
N PHE A 10 -4.51 1.81 17.63
CA PHE A 10 -3.09 1.89 17.94
C PHE A 10 -2.48 3.23 17.56
N GLU A 11 -2.85 3.80 16.43
CA GLU A 11 -2.44 5.15 16.03
C GLU A 11 -2.87 6.20 17.06
N SER A 12 -4.13 6.13 17.52
CA SER A 12 -4.64 7.04 18.55
C SER A 12 -3.97 6.83 19.91
N LYS A 13 -3.67 5.58 20.29
CA LYS A 13 -3.10 5.24 21.61
C LYS A 13 -1.59 5.43 21.68
N TYR A 14 -0.89 5.28 20.56
CA TYR A 14 0.56 5.30 20.46
C TYR A 14 0.98 6.26 19.34
N PRO A 15 1.03 7.58 19.62
CA PRO A 15 1.37 8.60 18.62
C PRO A 15 2.75 8.43 17.97
N GLN A 16 3.63 7.63 18.58
CA GLN A 16 4.93 7.28 18.00
C GLN A 16 4.84 6.26 16.86
N PHE A 17 3.71 5.57 16.70
CA PHE A 17 3.50 4.66 15.58
C PHE A 17 3.25 5.47 14.31
N GLN A 18 4.00 5.16 13.27
CA GLN A 18 3.81 5.75 11.95
C GLN A 18 3.01 4.78 11.10
N VAL A 19 1.77 5.15 10.82
CA VAL A 19 0.91 4.41 9.89
C VAL A 19 1.21 4.92 8.49
N VAL A 20 1.42 3.99 7.56
CA VAL A 20 1.67 4.30 6.15
C VAL A 20 0.75 3.46 5.28
N CYS A 21 0.16 4.07 4.27
CA CYS A 21 -0.62 3.35 3.27
C CYS A 21 0.34 2.66 2.28
N HIS A 22 0.05 1.41 1.95
CA HIS A 22 0.88 0.63 1.02
C HIS A 22 0.83 1.23 -0.39
N GLU A 23 -0.30 1.83 -0.73
CA GLU A 23 -0.59 2.42 -2.02
C GLU A 23 0.25 3.66 -2.29
N ASP A 24 0.43 4.52 -1.29
CA ASP A 24 1.32 5.68 -1.39
C ASP A 24 2.76 5.23 -1.64
N LEU A 25 3.25 4.25 -0.88
CA LEU A 25 4.58 3.65 -1.07
C LEU A 25 4.73 2.95 -2.43
N SER A 26 3.63 2.55 -3.06
CA SER A 26 3.66 1.87 -4.36
C SER A 26 3.55 2.85 -5.53
N LEU A 27 2.86 3.98 -5.35
CA LEU A 27 2.69 5.03 -6.36
C LEU A 27 3.91 5.94 -6.48
N ASP A 28 4.49 6.34 -5.34
CA ASP A 28 5.73 7.13 -5.28
C ASP A 28 6.70 6.52 -4.26
N PRO A 29 7.34 5.39 -4.60
CA PRO A 29 8.19 4.66 -3.66
C PRO A 29 9.38 5.49 -3.18
N ILE A 30 9.98 6.33 -4.03
CA ILE A 30 11.22 7.00 -3.66
C ILE A 30 10.97 8.12 -2.67
N ASP A 31 9.92 8.91 -2.88
CA ASP A 31 9.66 10.05 -2.02
C ASP A 31 8.96 9.62 -0.73
N ASN A 32 8.06 8.65 -0.79
CA ASN A 32 7.36 8.15 0.40
C ASN A 32 8.27 7.33 1.32
N PHE A 33 9.15 6.46 0.79
CA PHE A 33 10.14 5.79 1.65
C PHE A 33 11.19 6.76 2.19
N ARG A 34 11.61 7.78 1.42
CA ARG A 34 12.51 8.83 1.94
C ARG A 34 11.88 9.57 3.12
N SER A 35 10.60 9.94 2.99
CA SER A 35 9.85 10.61 4.06
C SER A 35 9.73 9.72 5.30
N LEU A 36 9.44 8.42 5.13
CA LEU A 36 9.41 7.44 6.22
C LEU A 36 10.78 7.26 6.90
N PHE A 37 11.87 7.22 6.14
CA PHE A 37 13.22 7.18 6.72
C PHE A 37 13.48 8.41 7.59
N ASN A 38 13.18 9.59 7.06
CA ASN A 38 13.38 10.86 7.77
C ASN A 38 12.55 10.92 9.06
N SER A 39 11.29 10.49 9.01
CA SER A 39 10.40 10.49 10.17
C SER A 39 10.82 9.48 11.26
N LEU A 40 11.62 8.48 10.90
CA LEU A 40 12.24 7.54 11.83
C LEU A 40 13.67 7.95 12.26
N GLY A 41 14.17 9.10 11.77
CA GLY A 41 15.53 9.56 12.05
C GLY A 41 16.62 8.73 11.37
N LEU A 42 16.29 8.06 10.26
CA LEU A 42 17.20 7.21 9.50
C LEU A 42 17.70 7.92 8.24
N SER A 43 18.97 7.69 7.87
CA SER A 43 19.54 8.23 6.64
C SER A 43 19.07 7.44 5.40
N PHE A 44 18.45 8.14 4.44
CA PHE A 44 18.05 7.56 3.16
C PHE A 44 19.25 7.41 2.22
N SER A 45 19.93 6.26 2.29
CA SER A 45 21.17 6.01 1.53
C SER A 45 20.92 5.66 0.05
N ALA A 46 21.97 5.80 -0.76
CA ALA A 46 21.95 5.35 -2.17
C ALA A 46 21.65 3.85 -2.30
N HIS A 47 22.14 3.03 -1.36
CA HIS A 47 21.86 1.60 -1.33
C HIS A 47 20.37 1.33 -1.07
N ALA A 48 19.78 1.97 -0.04
CA ALA A 48 18.35 1.85 0.25
C ALA A 48 17.50 2.24 -0.96
N ARG A 49 17.84 3.36 -1.62
CA ARG A 49 17.18 3.80 -2.86
C ARG A 49 17.23 2.74 -3.95
N GLN A 50 18.39 2.12 -4.20
CA GLN A 50 18.52 1.06 -5.21
C GLN A 50 17.68 -0.18 -4.88
N VAL A 51 17.65 -0.59 -3.61
CA VAL A 51 16.83 -1.72 -3.14
C VAL A 51 15.35 -1.43 -3.38
N ILE A 52 14.88 -0.24 -3.04
CA ILE A 52 13.48 0.19 -3.25
C ILE A 52 13.13 0.21 -4.74
N ILE A 53 13.97 0.82 -5.59
CA ILE A 53 13.75 0.83 -7.06
C ILE A 53 13.61 -0.59 -7.59
N LYS A 54 14.51 -1.49 -7.18
CA LYS A 54 14.50 -2.88 -7.66
C LYS A 54 13.27 -3.64 -7.18
N ALA A 55 12.78 -3.36 -5.97
CA ALA A 55 11.58 -3.98 -5.41
C ALA A 55 10.29 -3.43 -6.05
N SER A 56 10.25 -2.15 -6.40
CA SER A 56 9.08 -1.45 -6.94
C SER A 56 9.06 -1.31 -8.47
N SER A 57 10.09 -1.78 -9.18
CA SER A 57 10.23 -1.57 -10.63
C SER A 57 9.04 -2.10 -11.43
N GLN A 58 8.68 -1.38 -12.50
CA GLN A 58 7.64 -1.77 -13.44
C GLN A 58 7.99 -3.03 -14.25
N ASP A 59 9.28 -3.36 -14.36
CA ASP A 59 9.78 -4.59 -14.99
C ASP A 59 9.48 -5.85 -14.17
N ASN A 60 9.08 -5.68 -12.90
CA ASN A 60 8.63 -6.79 -12.09
C ASN A 60 7.25 -7.27 -12.57
N PRO A 61 6.93 -8.56 -12.48
CA PRO A 61 5.62 -9.04 -12.89
C PRO A 61 4.50 -8.36 -12.07
N GLY A 62 3.46 -7.85 -12.72
CA GLY A 62 2.31 -7.22 -12.05
C GLY A 62 1.40 -8.20 -11.30
N GLU A 63 1.60 -9.50 -11.52
CA GLU A 63 0.87 -10.60 -10.90
C GLU A 63 1.80 -11.83 -10.80
N ARG A 64 1.63 -12.65 -9.76
CA ARG A 64 2.47 -13.85 -9.58
C ARG A 64 2.16 -14.86 -10.68
N ALA A 65 3.18 -15.30 -11.42
CA ALA A 65 3.05 -16.53 -12.19
C ALA A 65 2.97 -17.71 -11.22
N ASP A 66 1.98 -18.58 -11.39
CA ASP A 66 1.59 -19.71 -10.53
C ASP A 66 2.72 -20.70 -10.14
N LYS A 67 3.93 -20.54 -10.68
CA LYS A 67 5.05 -21.48 -10.55
C LYS A 67 6.24 -20.99 -9.72
N SER A 68 6.19 -19.81 -9.09
CA SER A 68 7.28 -19.38 -8.20
C SER A 68 6.76 -18.74 -6.91
N ILE A 69 6.66 -19.60 -5.89
CA ILE A 69 6.32 -19.23 -4.50
C ILE A 69 7.35 -18.24 -3.90
N TYR A 70 8.53 -18.13 -4.52
CA TYR A 70 9.66 -17.30 -4.09
C TYR A 70 9.85 -16.01 -4.91
N ALA A 71 9.03 -15.77 -5.95
CA ALA A 71 9.03 -14.49 -6.64
C ALA A 71 8.36 -13.43 -5.75
N THR A 72 9.18 -12.66 -5.04
CA THR A 72 8.78 -11.55 -4.13
C THR A 72 8.82 -10.18 -4.79
N ARG A 73 9.19 -10.11 -6.07
CA ARG A 73 9.24 -8.85 -6.81
C ARG A 73 8.01 -8.73 -7.68
N LEU A 74 7.13 -7.80 -7.32
CA LEU A 74 5.93 -7.46 -8.07
C LEU A 74 6.05 -6.02 -8.57
N ASN A 75 5.40 -5.71 -9.68
CA ASN A 75 5.13 -4.33 -10.03
C ASN A 75 4.02 -3.84 -9.07
N SER A 76 4.46 -3.24 -7.96
CA SER A 76 3.59 -2.79 -6.87
C SER A 76 2.48 -1.86 -7.36
N GLN A 77 2.79 -0.97 -8.31
CA GLN A 77 1.82 -0.06 -8.93
C GLN A 77 0.75 -0.80 -9.75
N ALA A 78 1.17 -1.76 -10.58
CA ALA A 78 0.22 -2.56 -11.37
C ALA A 78 -0.68 -3.43 -10.48
N ASN A 79 -0.15 -3.91 -9.34
CA ASN A 79 -0.90 -4.73 -8.42
C ASN A 79 -2.02 -3.96 -7.69
N LEU A 80 -1.86 -2.66 -7.45
CA LEU A 80 -2.88 -1.84 -6.77
C LEU A 80 -4.23 -1.88 -7.48
N ASN A 81 -4.25 -1.95 -8.81
CA ASN A 81 -5.47 -1.89 -9.61
C ASN A 81 -6.03 -3.26 -9.99
N ASN A 82 -5.34 -4.36 -9.63
CA ASN A 82 -5.77 -5.71 -10.04
C ASN A 82 -7.14 -6.09 -9.46
N TRP A 83 -7.48 -5.64 -8.25
CA TRP A 83 -8.79 -5.93 -7.66
C TRP A 83 -9.94 -5.26 -8.44
N LYS A 84 -9.74 -4.06 -9.00
CA LYS A 84 -10.73 -3.37 -9.85
C LYS A 84 -11.06 -4.16 -11.12
N ARG A 85 -10.12 -5.00 -11.60
CA ARG A 85 -10.33 -5.87 -12.77
C ARG A 85 -10.98 -7.21 -12.44
N ARG A 86 -10.88 -7.63 -11.18
CA ARG A 86 -11.34 -8.96 -10.72
C ARG A 86 -12.73 -8.95 -10.11
N LEU A 87 -13.23 -7.77 -9.75
CA LEU A 87 -14.51 -7.59 -9.10
C LEU A 87 -15.46 -6.84 -10.01
N ASP A 88 -16.71 -7.26 -10.02
CA ASP A 88 -17.78 -6.57 -10.72
C ASP A 88 -18.12 -5.22 -10.03
N PRO A 89 -18.60 -4.20 -10.77
CA PRO A 89 -19.01 -2.92 -10.17
C PRO A 89 -19.98 -3.05 -8.98
N ASP A 90 -20.88 -4.04 -8.98
CA ASP A 90 -21.80 -4.28 -7.87
C ASP A 90 -21.06 -4.81 -6.63
N GLU A 91 -20.05 -5.66 -6.83
CA GLU A 91 -19.19 -6.16 -5.76
C GLU A 91 -18.34 -5.04 -5.16
N ILE A 92 -17.78 -4.16 -6.00
CA ILE A 92 -17.03 -2.97 -5.57
C ILE A 92 -17.94 -2.06 -4.73
N THR A 93 -19.16 -1.80 -5.19
CA THR A 93 -20.14 -0.97 -4.47
C THR A 93 -20.50 -1.59 -3.11
N ARG A 94 -20.73 -2.91 -3.09
CA ARG A 94 -21.01 -3.64 -1.86
C ARG A 94 -19.83 -3.59 -0.88
N LEU A 95 -18.61 -3.81 -1.36
CA LEU A 95 -17.40 -3.74 -0.53
C LEU A 95 -17.22 -2.33 0.05
N ARG A 96 -17.34 -1.29 -0.76
CA ARG A 96 -17.27 0.11 -0.31
C ARG A 96 -18.30 0.39 0.79
N SER A 97 -19.55 -0.04 0.62
CA SER A 97 -20.58 0.10 1.65
C SER A 97 -20.21 -0.64 2.95
N LEU A 98 -19.69 -1.86 2.82
CA LEU A 98 -19.28 -2.68 3.96
C LEU A 98 -17.99 -2.22 4.65
N THR A 99 -17.12 -1.44 4.01
CA THR A 99 -15.87 -0.97 4.60
C THR A 99 -15.84 0.54 4.87
N LYS A 100 -16.89 1.27 4.48
CA LYS A 100 -16.98 2.75 4.55
C LYS A 100 -16.51 3.32 5.89
N ASP A 101 -16.98 2.75 6.99
CA ASP A 101 -16.69 3.20 8.36
C ASP A 101 -15.18 3.20 8.67
N THR A 102 -14.47 2.21 8.15
CA THR A 102 -13.05 2.02 8.41
C THR A 102 -12.19 2.62 7.31
N ALA A 103 -12.67 2.57 6.05
CA ALA A 103 -11.98 3.13 4.90
C ALA A 103 -11.90 4.66 4.98
N ALA A 104 -12.95 5.33 5.48
CA ALA A 104 -12.98 6.79 5.63
C ALA A 104 -11.92 7.35 6.60
N ILE A 105 -11.28 6.49 7.40
CA ILE A 105 -10.17 6.89 8.29
C ILE A 105 -8.89 7.14 7.46
N TYR A 106 -8.67 6.36 6.40
CA TYR A 106 -7.39 6.31 5.68
C TYR A 106 -7.47 6.72 4.21
N TYR A 107 -8.66 6.66 3.61
CA TYR A 107 -8.85 6.88 2.18
C TYR A 107 -9.89 7.98 1.94
N SER A 108 -9.58 8.90 1.02
CA SER A 108 -10.54 9.86 0.51
C SER A 108 -11.55 9.19 -0.43
N GLU A 109 -12.68 9.85 -0.69
CA GLU A 109 -13.68 9.34 -1.64
C GLU A 109 -13.14 9.24 -3.07
N GLU A 110 -12.10 10.01 -3.41
CA GLU A 110 -11.42 10.02 -4.72
C GLU A 110 -10.65 8.71 -4.97
N PHE A 111 -10.21 8.02 -3.91
CA PHE A 111 -9.51 6.73 -4.02
C PHE A 111 -10.40 5.61 -4.62
N TRP A 112 -11.73 5.76 -4.53
CA TRP A 112 -12.69 4.80 -5.07
C TRP A 112 -13.03 5.02 -6.55
N GLN A 113 -12.60 6.13 -7.15
CA GLN A 113 -12.68 6.36 -8.60
C GLN A 113 -11.58 5.53 -9.30
#